data_AF-A0A2V6UFE0-F1
#
_entry.id   AF-A0A2V6UFE0-F1
#
_cell.length_a   1.000
_cell.length_b   1.000
_cell.length_c   1.000
_cell.angle_alpha   90.00
_cell.angle_beta   90.00
_cell.angle_gamma   90.00
#
_symmetry.space_group_name_H-M   'P 1'
#
loop_
_entity.id
_entity.type
_entity.pdbx_description
1 polymer ?
#
loop_
_entity_poly.entity_id
_entity_poly.type
_entity_poly.pdbx_seq_one_letter_code
_entity_poly.pdbx_strand_id
1 'polypeptide(L)'
;MSVHLLEEMSTPALDALDRARTVVLLTISPLETHGPHLPVGVDAFAARHFAETIAARLVAARPGWSAVLAPTLHLGSFTFDSVGTVAVRQRVVRDALVDYGRAFAPAGFRHILIANGHAGPGHLAALEEASALVSRRHRVIMASFTGHLAWEFMRGRYAAKIEARLGRPMSDEERRAFAEDAHGGWWETSLMLLLRPDLVDGAYRTLPAARYSWAERVMPNYAVRKGGRGYVGHPALADPAFARATTDVLMTEAMAIVDGLLDGTHAPGRHRSVFSRVPVFRTNFWPAAAGVAAGLGALAVGVAGFMLRRRPPSA
;
A
#
# COMPACT_ATOMS: atom_id res chain seq x y z
N MET A 1 5.71 -17.43 -22.96
CA MET A 1 5.44 -16.21 -22.18
C MET A 1 4.38 -16.61 -21.18
N SER A 2 4.67 -16.58 -19.89
CA SER A 2 3.71 -17.15 -18.93
C SER A 2 3.61 -16.31 -17.67
N VAL A 3 2.42 -15.72 -17.52
CA VAL A 3 1.89 -15.27 -16.25
C VAL A 3 1.17 -16.46 -15.64
N HIS A 4 1.46 -16.76 -14.38
CA HIS A 4 0.88 -17.87 -13.65
C HIS A 4 0.18 -17.38 -12.39
N LEU A 5 -0.90 -18.06 -12.00
CA LEU A 5 -1.52 -17.92 -10.69
C LEU A 5 -0.93 -19.00 -9.76
N LEU A 6 -0.34 -18.58 -8.64
CA LEU A 6 0.38 -19.47 -7.74
C LEU A 6 -0.48 -20.64 -7.26
N GLU A 7 -1.74 -20.36 -6.90
CA GLU A 7 -2.72 -21.31 -6.39
C GLU A 7 -3.19 -22.35 -7.42
N GLU A 8 -2.93 -22.10 -8.71
CA GLU A 8 -3.28 -23.02 -9.81
C GLU A 8 -2.08 -23.87 -10.27
N MET A 9 -0.88 -23.62 -9.75
CA MET A 9 0.31 -24.37 -10.14
C MET A 9 0.54 -25.58 -9.23
N SER A 10 0.91 -26.71 -9.85
CA SER A 10 1.45 -27.86 -9.12
C SER A 10 2.89 -27.60 -8.69
N THR A 11 3.35 -28.29 -7.63
CA THR A 11 4.74 -28.17 -7.16
C THR A 11 5.77 -28.42 -8.26
N PRO A 12 5.66 -29.46 -9.13
CA PRO A 12 6.61 -29.65 -10.23
C PRO A 12 6.57 -28.52 -11.27
N ALA A 13 5.40 -27.95 -11.56
CA ALA A 13 5.28 -26.84 -12.49
C ALA A 13 5.94 -25.57 -11.94
N LEU A 14 5.77 -25.31 -10.63
CA LEU A 14 6.53 -24.25 -9.95
C LEU A 14 8.01 -24.56 -9.96
N ASP A 15 8.44 -25.79 -9.72
CA ASP A 15 9.86 -26.18 -9.68
C ASP A 15 10.60 -25.96 -11.01
N ALA A 16 9.90 -26.17 -12.13
CA ALA A 16 10.44 -25.99 -13.47
C ALA A 16 10.72 -24.53 -13.88
N LEU A 17 10.21 -23.52 -13.14
CA LEU A 17 10.44 -22.11 -13.51
C LEU A 17 11.88 -21.68 -13.23
N ASP A 18 12.49 -20.95 -14.19
CA ASP A 18 13.79 -20.29 -13.98
C ASP A 18 13.68 -19.23 -12.88
N ARG A 19 14.26 -19.54 -11.71
CA ARG A 19 14.21 -18.72 -10.50
C ARG A 19 14.86 -17.34 -10.65
N ALA A 20 15.84 -17.21 -11.54
CA ALA A 20 16.53 -15.95 -11.80
C ALA A 20 15.75 -15.06 -12.78
N ARG A 21 14.85 -15.64 -13.58
CA ARG A 21 14.02 -14.94 -14.57
C ARG A 21 12.53 -15.02 -14.26
N THR A 22 12.19 -15.25 -13.00
CA THR A 22 10.81 -15.26 -12.53
C THR A 22 10.60 -14.18 -11.49
N VAL A 23 9.59 -13.35 -11.70
CA VAL A 23 9.12 -12.36 -10.72
C VAL A 23 7.91 -12.90 -10.00
N VAL A 24 7.98 -12.97 -8.67
CA VAL A 24 6.82 -13.24 -7.82
C VAL A 24 6.18 -11.92 -7.46
N LEU A 25 4.89 -11.75 -7.76
CA LEU A 25 4.10 -10.58 -7.42
C LEU A 25 3.16 -10.92 -6.27
N LEU A 26 3.43 -10.31 -5.12
CA LEU A 26 2.56 -10.37 -3.95
C LEU A 26 1.54 -9.24 -4.06
N THR A 27 0.27 -9.57 -3.90
CA THR A 27 -0.83 -8.59 -3.90
C THR A 27 -1.38 -8.47 -2.49
N ILE A 28 -1.40 -7.27 -1.92
CA ILE A 28 -1.86 -7.05 -0.54
C ILE A 28 -2.54 -5.68 -0.40
N SER A 29 -3.73 -5.68 0.20
CA SER A 29 -4.54 -4.49 0.50
C SER A 29 -5.58 -4.84 1.58
N PRO A 30 -6.08 -3.88 2.38
CA PRO A 30 -7.19 -4.12 3.30
C PRO A 30 -8.53 -4.34 2.57
N LEU A 31 -9.54 -4.73 3.35
CA LEU A 31 -10.93 -4.39 3.08
C LEU A 31 -11.25 -3.14 3.90
N GLU A 32 -11.67 -2.06 3.26
CA GLU A 32 -11.84 -0.75 3.88
C GLU A 32 -13.03 0.01 3.27
N THR A 33 -13.78 0.73 4.11
CA THR A 33 -14.87 1.63 3.67
C THR A 33 -14.38 2.66 2.65
N HIS A 34 -15.11 2.86 1.55
CA HIS A 34 -14.75 3.83 0.49
C HIS A 34 -15.94 4.74 0.12
N GLY A 35 -16.71 5.14 1.12
CA GLY A 35 -17.95 5.86 0.93
C GLY A 35 -19.16 4.94 0.76
N PRO A 36 -20.35 5.51 0.60
CA PRO A 36 -21.58 4.74 0.41
C PRO A 36 -21.68 4.12 -1.00
N HIS A 37 -20.81 4.50 -1.94
CA HIS A 37 -20.93 4.17 -3.36
C HIS A 37 -19.91 3.15 -3.88
N LEU A 38 -18.92 2.78 -3.06
CA LEU A 38 -17.87 1.83 -3.46
C LEU A 38 -17.84 0.62 -2.53
N PRO A 39 -17.47 -0.56 -3.06
CA PRO A 39 -17.32 -1.76 -2.23
C PRO A 39 -16.11 -1.64 -1.31
N VAL A 40 -16.07 -2.39 -0.21
CA VAL A 40 -14.90 -2.37 0.69
C VAL A 40 -13.61 -2.91 0.08
N GLY A 41 -13.66 -3.46 -1.14
CA GLY A 41 -12.53 -4.08 -1.83
C GLY A 41 -11.75 -3.18 -2.78
N VAL A 42 -12.01 -1.86 -2.83
CA VAL A 42 -11.37 -0.93 -3.80
C VAL A 42 -9.84 -1.13 -3.86
N ASP A 43 -9.17 -1.07 -2.71
CA ASP A 43 -7.71 -1.20 -2.63
C ASP A 43 -7.21 -2.54 -3.18
N ALA A 44 -7.96 -3.62 -2.96
CA ALA A 44 -7.62 -4.95 -3.41
C ALA A 44 -7.81 -5.11 -4.92
N PHE A 45 -8.90 -4.54 -5.47
CA PHE A 45 -9.11 -4.50 -6.92
C PHE A 45 -8.02 -3.70 -7.62
N ALA A 46 -7.65 -2.53 -7.08
CA ALA A 46 -6.56 -1.71 -7.61
C ALA A 46 -5.21 -2.45 -7.57
N ALA A 47 -4.87 -3.05 -6.41
CA ALA A 47 -3.63 -3.81 -6.25
C ALA A 47 -3.54 -4.98 -7.23
N ARG A 48 -4.62 -5.75 -7.37
CA ARG A 48 -4.69 -6.89 -8.29
C ARG A 48 -4.54 -6.44 -9.74
N HIS A 49 -5.27 -5.40 -10.15
CA HIS A 49 -5.17 -4.86 -11.51
C HIS A 49 -3.74 -4.41 -11.84
N PHE A 50 -3.06 -3.75 -10.90
CA PHE A 50 -1.68 -3.34 -11.07
C PHE A 50 -0.73 -4.54 -11.15
N ALA A 51 -0.89 -5.54 -10.28
CA ALA A 51 -0.09 -6.77 -10.32
C ALA A 51 -0.23 -7.50 -11.67
N GLU A 52 -1.46 -7.70 -12.14
CA GLU A 52 -1.75 -8.33 -13.43
C GLU A 52 -1.15 -7.53 -14.59
N THR A 53 -1.28 -6.20 -14.56
CA THR A 53 -0.73 -5.32 -15.61
C THR A 53 0.80 -5.33 -15.61
N ILE A 54 1.45 -5.29 -14.44
CA ILE A 54 2.90 -5.41 -14.31
C ILE A 54 3.36 -6.77 -14.84
N ALA A 55 2.71 -7.86 -14.45
CA ALA A 55 3.05 -9.20 -14.92
C ALA A 55 2.96 -9.30 -16.46
N ALA A 56 1.86 -8.82 -17.04
CA ALA A 56 1.64 -8.83 -18.48
C ALA A 56 2.71 -7.99 -19.22
N ARG A 57 2.97 -6.75 -18.78
CA ARG A 57 3.99 -5.88 -19.38
C ARG A 57 5.39 -6.45 -19.24
N LEU A 58 5.71 -7.06 -18.09
CA LEU A 58 7.00 -7.69 -17.82
C LEU A 58 7.28 -8.83 -18.80
N VAL A 59 6.38 -9.81 -18.91
CA VAL A 59 6.60 -10.99 -19.76
C VAL A 59 6.59 -10.66 -21.25
N ALA A 60 5.87 -9.59 -21.63
CA ALA A 60 5.88 -9.07 -22.99
C ALA A 60 7.20 -8.36 -23.33
N ALA A 61 7.74 -7.55 -22.40
CA ALA A 61 8.97 -6.78 -22.62
C ALA A 61 10.25 -7.62 -22.45
N ARG A 62 10.20 -8.73 -21.72
CA ARG A 62 11.37 -9.56 -21.38
C ARG A 62 11.18 -11.03 -21.79
N PRO A 63 11.48 -11.39 -23.05
CA PRO A 63 11.38 -12.78 -23.50
C PRO A 63 12.17 -13.74 -22.61
N GLY A 64 11.55 -14.88 -22.28
CA GLY A 64 12.12 -15.89 -21.37
C GLY A 64 11.94 -15.58 -19.88
N TRP A 65 11.31 -14.46 -19.53
CA TRP A 65 10.87 -14.22 -18.15
C TRP A 65 9.47 -14.77 -17.90
N SER A 66 9.22 -15.12 -16.64
CA SER A 66 7.91 -15.54 -16.12
C SER A 66 7.46 -14.62 -14.99
N ALA A 67 6.14 -14.56 -14.77
CA ALA A 67 5.56 -13.88 -13.63
C ALA A 67 4.64 -14.85 -12.87
N VAL A 68 4.74 -14.87 -11.55
CA VAL A 68 3.85 -15.65 -10.66
C VAL A 68 3.09 -14.67 -9.79
N LEU A 69 1.78 -14.62 -9.95
CA LEU A 69 0.88 -13.83 -9.12
C LEU A 69 0.47 -14.68 -7.91
N ALA A 70 0.73 -14.18 -6.71
CA ALA A 70 0.19 -14.78 -5.49
C ALA A 70 -1.26 -14.33 -5.26
N PRO A 71 -2.09 -15.14 -4.58
CA PRO A 71 -3.43 -14.74 -4.16
C PRO A 71 -3.43 -13.41 -3.42
N THR A 72 -4.49 -12.61 -3.61
CA THR A 72 -4.61 -11.34 -2.89
C THR A 72 -4.75 -11.57 -1.39
N LEU A 73 -3.87 -10.93 -0.62
CA LEU A 73 -3.92 -10.92 0.82
C LEU A 73 -4.78 -9.74 1.28
N HIS A 74 -5.96 -10.04 1.83
CA HIS A 74 -6.85 -9.05 2.43
C HIS A 74 -6.38 -8.63 3.83
N LEU A 75 -5.17 -8.07 3.89
CA LEU A 75 -4.49 -7.63 5.11
C LEU A 75 -4.09 -6.17 4.95
N GLY A 76 -4.56 -5.30 5.84
CA GLY A 76 -4.09 -3.92 5.86
C GLY A 76 -4.27 -3.25 7.21
N SER A 77 -3.58 -2.13 7.38
CA SER A 77 -3.58 -1.34 8.62
C SER A 77 -3.78 0.13 8.28
N PHE A 78 -3.99 1.01 9.26
CA PHE A 78 -4.23 2.43 8.98
C PHE A 78 -5.44 2.64 8.07
N THR A 79 -6.49 1.88 8.32
CA THR A 79 -7.80 1.99 7.66
C THR A 79 -8.73 2.91 8.44
N PHE A 80 -9.86 3.28 7.84
CA PHE A 80 -10.99 3.90 8.50
C PHE A 80 -11.95 2.86 9.10
N ASP A 81 -12.26 3.00 10.39
CA ASP A 81 -13.15 2.10 11.12
C ASP A 81 -14.61 2.31 10.70
N SER A 82 -15.19 1.31 10.05
CA SER A 82 -16.59 1.31 9.59
C SER A 82 -17.06 -0.13 9.38
N VAL A 83 -18.37 -0.31 9.18
CA VAL A 83 -18.95 -1.62 8.84
C VAL A 83 -18.30 -2.15 7.57
N GLY A 84 -17.80 -3.39 7.63
CA GLY A 84 -17.11 -4.05 6.51
C GLY A 84 -15.61 -3.76 6.41
N THR A 85 -15.09 -2.75 7.12
CA THR A 85 -13.63 -2.58 7.23
C THR A 85 -13.03 -3.70 8.08
N VAL A 86 -11.98 -4.35 7.58
CA VAL A 86 -11.21 -5.36 8.31
C VAL A 86 -9.81 -4.83 8.57
N ALA A 87 -9.65 -4.18 9.72
CA ALA A 87 -8.37 -3.63 10.17
C ALA A 87 -7.47 -4.73 10.77
N VAL A 88 -6.27 -4.86 10.24
CA VAL A 88 -5.23 -5.78 10.72
C VAL A 88 -4.10 -4.97 11.38
N ARG A 89 -3.55 -5.51 12.47
CA ARG A 89 -2.41 -4.90 13.15
C ARG A 89 -1.23 -4.75 12.17
N GLN A 90 -0.62 -3.57 12.14
CA GLN A 90 0.49 -3.25 11.26
C GLN A 90 1.64 -4.27 11.29
N ARG A 91 1.97 -4.81 12.48
CA ARG A 91 2.98 -5.87 12.64
C ARG A 91 2.60 -7.17 11.94
N VAL A 92 1.32 -7.55 11.96
CA VAL A 92 0.83 -8.77 11.30
C VAL A 92 0.95 -8.63 9.77
N VAL A 93 0.68 -7.43 9.22
CA VAL A 93 0.91 -7.13 7.80
C VAL A 93 2.39 -7.34 7.44
N ARG A 94 3.31 -6.76 8.23
CA ARG A 94 4.76 -6.94 8.03
C ARG A 94 5.16 -8.42 8.12
N ASP A 95 4.75 -9.10 9.18
CA ASP A 95 5.18 -10.45 9.48
C ASP A 95 4.67 -11.46 8.45
N ALA A 96 3.42 -11.30 7.99
CA ALA A 96 2.88 -12.09 6.88
C ALA A 96 3.75 -11.93 5.62
N LEU A 97 4.11 -10.71 5.24
CA LEU A 97 4.98 -10.49 4.07
C LEU A 97 6.40 -11.01 4.25
N VAL A 98 6.93 -10.95 5.48
CA VAL A 98 8.21 -11.59 5.80
C VAL A 98 8.12 -13.10 5.59
N ASP A 99 7.02 -13.73 6.02
CA ASP A 99 6.83 -15.17 5.85
C ASP A 99 6.63 -15.57 4.38
N TYR A 100 5.87 -14.80 3.60
CA TYR A 100 5.79 -14.98 2.14
C TYR A 100 7.18 -14.85 1.49
N GLY A 101 7.92 -13.78 1.81
CA GLY A 101 9.28 -13.61 1.30
C GLY A 101 10.23 -14.74 1.69
N ARG A 102 10.08 -15.28 2.91
CA ARG A 102 10.84 -16.44 3.41
C ARG A 102 10.44 -17.77 2.77
N ALA A 103 9.23 -17.89 2.23
CA ALA A 103 8.84 -19.08 1.48
C ALA A 103 9.53 -19.09 0.10
N PHE A 104 9.57 -17.95 -0.60
CA PHE A 104 10.11 -17.87 -1.96
C PHE A 104 11.64 -17.74 -2.01
N ALA A 105 12.24 -16.93 -1.14
CA ALA A 105 13.67 -16.61 -1.27
C ALA A 105 14.60 -17.83 -1.09
N PRO A 106 14.41 -18.71 -0.09
CA PRO A 106 15.19 -19.96 0.03
C PRO A 106 14.90 -20.97 -1.09
N ALA A 107 13.73 -20.92 -1.71
CA ALA A 107 13.38 -21.71 -2.89
C ALA A 107 14.05 -21.19 -4.19
N GLY A 108 14.91 -20.17 -4.07
CA GLY A 108 15.77 -19.66 -5.14
C GLY A 108 15.23 -18.44 -5.87
N PHE A 109 13.96 -18.06 -5.68
CA PHE A 109 13.38 -16.89 -6.35
C PHE A 109 14.10 -15.61 -5.95
N ARG A 110 14.55 -14.83 -6.95
CA ARG A 110 15.39 -13.65 -6.72
C ARG A 110 14.65 -12.32 -6.73
N HIS A 111 13.45 -12.30 -7.33
CA HIS A 111 12.68 -11.07 -7.55
C HIS A 111 11.25 -11.24 -6.98
N ILE A 112 10.95 -10.47 -5.95
CA ILE A 112 9.67 -10.49 -5.24
C ILE A 112 9.16 -9.04 -5.19
N LEU A 113 8.09 -8.75 -5.88
CA LEU A 113 7.50 -7.41 -5.93
C LEU A 113 6.18 -7.39 -5.19
N ILE A 114 5.84 -6.26 -4.58
CA ILE A 114 4.59 -6.08 -3.85
C ILE A 114 3.74 -5.03 -4.56
N ALA A 115 2.55 -5.46 -4.98
CA ALA A 115 1.48 -4.61 -5.46
C ALA A 115 0.49 -4.34 -4.32
N ASN A 116 0.14 -3.08 -4.13
CA ASN A 116 -0.75 -2.60 -3.09
C ASN A 116 -1.52 -1.37 -3.60
N GLY A 117 -2.80 -1.28 -3.23
CA GLY A 117 -3.70 -0.17 -3.58
C GLY A 117 -3.88 0.84 -2.45
N HIS A 118 -3.53 0.49 -1.21
CA HIS A 118 -3.82 1.30 -0.03
C HIS A 118 -2.71 2.30 0.32
N ALA A 119 -3.07 3.55 0.58
CA ALA A 119 -2.12 4.63 0.89
C ALA A 119 -1.90 4.87 2.40
N GLY A 120 -2.43 4.03 3.29
CA GLY A 120 -2.25 4.16 4.74
C GLY A 120 -0.77 4.27 5.17
N PRO A 121 -0.32 5.34 5.86
CA PRO A 121 1.09 5.60 6.12
C PRO A 121 1.85 4.45 6.81
N GLY A 122 1.27 3.89 7.88
CA GLY A 122 1.89 2.73 8.54
C GLY A 122 1.71 1.43 7.76
N HIS A 123 0.68 1.29 6.93
CA HIS A 123 0.58 0.15 6.03
C HIS A 123 1.75 0.13 5.05
N LEU A 124 1.98 1.23 4.34
CA LEU A 124 3.12 1.39 3.43
C LEU A 124 4.46 1.15 4.13
N ALA A 125 4.64 1.69 5.34
CA ALA A 125 5.84 1.46 6.13
C ALA A 125 6.04 -0.02 6.49
N ALA A 126 4.97 -0.78 6.74
CA ALA A 126 5.04 -2.21 7.03
C ALA A 126 5.46 -3.03 5.80
N LEU A 127 4.92 -2.73 4.62
CA LEU A 127 5.30 -3.37 3.36
C LEU A 127 6.81 -3.19 3.11
N GLU A 128 7.28 -1.94 3.23
CA GLU A 128 8.67 -1.57 2.97
C GLU A 128 9.64 -2.10 4.04
N GLU A 129 9.21 -2.23 5.30
CA GLU A 129 9.99 -2.87 6.35
C GLU A 129 10.16 -4.37 6.06
N ALA A 130 9.09 -5.07 5.68
CA ALA A 130 9.14 -6.48 5.28
C ALA A 130 10.09 -6.69 4.08
N SER A 131 9.93 -5.87 3.04
CA SER A 131 10.81 -5.86 1.86
C SER A 131 12.29 -5.71 2.23
N ALA A 132 12.61 -4.75 3.10
CA ALA A 132 13.99 -4.51 3.54
C ALA A 132 14.55 -5.66 4.39
N LEU A 133 13.73 -6.26 5.26
CA LEU A 133 14.13 -7.40 6.08
C LEU A 133 14.46 -8.63 5.23
N VAL A 134 13.56 -9.00 4.31
CA VAL A 134 13.73 -10.17 3.44
C VAL A 134 14.90 -9.96 2.48
N SER A 135 14.97 -8.80 1.80
CA SER A 135 16.05 -8.49 0.85
C SER A 135 17.43 -8.62 1.50
N ARG A 136 17.61 -8.03 2.70
CA ARG A 136 18.89 -8.09 3.41
C ARG A 136 19.21 -9.50 3.90
N ARG A 137 18.24 -10.20 4.49
CA ARG A 137 18.44 -11.52 5.10
C ARG A 137 18.76 -12.59 4.06
N HIS A 138 18.09 -12.55 2.91
CA HIS A 138 18.18 -13.59 1.89
C HIS A 138 18.97 -13.18 0.64
N ARG A 139 19.48 -11.94 0.57
CA ARG A 139 20.21 -11.41 -0.60
C ARG A 139 19.39 -11.53 -1.91
N VAL A 140 18.11 -11.22 -1.81
CA VAL A 140 17.14 -11.15 -2.92
C VAL A 140 16.63 -9.71 -3.08
N ILE A 141 15.91 -9.46 -4.16
CA ILE A 141 15.18 -8.22 -4.38
C ILE A 141 13.74 -8.44 -3.94
N MET A 142 13.39 -7.94 -2.76
CA MET A 142 12.00 -7.76 -2.36
C MET A 142 11.68 -6.27 -2.28
N ALA A 143 10.65 -5.79 -2.99
CA ALA A 143 10.35 -4.36 -3.05
C ALA A 143 8.85 -4.06 -3.10
N SER A 144 8.44 -3.05 -2.31
CA SER A 144 7.17 -2.35 -2.47
C SER A 144 7.46 -0.95 -3.03
N PHE A 145 6.83 -0.60 -4.14
CA PHE A 145 7.02 0.69 -4.82
C PHE A 145 5.71 1.46 -5.02
N THR A 146 4.55 0.84 -4.77
CA THR A 146 3.25 1.50 -4.96
C THR A 146 3.07 2.68 -4.01
N GLY A 147 3.61 2.62 -2.79
CA GLY A 147 3.62 3.75 -1.87
C GLY A 147 4.43 4.96 -2.37
N HIS A 148 5.50 4.73 -3.13
CA HIS A 148 6.24 5.81 -3.80
C HIS A 148 5.39 6.41 -4.91
N LEU A 149 4.80 5.59 -5.79
CA LEU A 149 3.93 6.05 -6.87
C LEU A 149 2.72 6.84 -6.35
N ALA A 150 2.04 6.34 -5.33
CA ALA A 150 0.91 7.01 -4.68
C ALA A 150 1.32 8.37 -4.10
N TRP A 151 2.49 8.45 -3.46
CA TRP A 151 3.02 9.71 -2.93
C TRP A 151 3.29 10.74 -4.02
N GLU A 152 3.88 10.32 -5.15
CA GLU A 152 4.15 11.23 -6.26
C GLU A 152 2.89 11.66 -6.99
N PHE A 153 1.92 10.75 -7.12
CA PHE A 153 0.59 11.03 -7.64
C PHE A 153 -0.14 12.09 -6.81
N MET A 154 -0.26 11.89 -5.49
CA MET A 154 -0.92 12.84 -4.58
C MET A 154 -0.25 14.21 -4.55
N ARG A 155 1.04 14.30 -4.90
CA ARG A 155 1.77 15.58 -5.00
C ARG A 155 1.66 16.24 -6.37
N GLY A 156 0.86 15.68 -7.28
CA GLY A 156 0.65 16.22 -8.62
C GLY A 156 1.82 16.04 -9.56
N ARG A 157 2.84 15.23 -9.22
CA ARG A 157 4.02 15.04 -10.11
C ARG A 157 3.65 14.46 -11.47
N TYR A 158 2.53 13.74 -11.54
CA TYR A 158 2.06 13.09 -12.76
C TYR A 158 0.97 13.86 -13.49
N ALA A 159 0.50 15.00 -12.97
CA ALA A 159 -0.63 15.74 -13.55
C ALA A 159 -0.42 16.07 -15.05
N ALA A 160 0.74 16.62 -15.43
CA ALA A 160 1.02 16.93 -16.83
C ALA A 160 1.07 15.69 -17.75
N LYS A 161 1.58 14.56 -17.24
CA LYS A 161 1.59 13.28 -17.97
C LYS A 161 0.17 12.74 -18.14
N ILE A 162 -0.66 12.87 -17.11
CA ILE A 162 -2.07 12.45 -17.13
C ILE A 162 -2.85 13.29 -18.15
N GLU A 163 -2.68 14.61 -18.15
CA GLU A 163 -3.32 15.52 -19.12
C GLU A 163 -2.92 15.19 -20.56
N ALA A 164 -1.63 14.92 -20.79
CA ALA A 164 -1.14 14.50 -22.10
C ALA A 164 -1.77 13.18 -22.56
N ARG A 165 -1.97 12.21 -21.64
CA ARG A 165 -2.65 10.94 -21.92
C ARG A 165 -4.16 11.08 -22.08
N LEU A 166 -4.77 12.01 -21.35
CA LEU A 166 -6.19 12.33 -21.44
C LEU A 166 -6.53 13.08 -22.73
N GLY A 167 -5.53 13.73 -23.35
CA GLY A 167 -5.71 14.51 -24.58
C GLY A 167 -6.27 15.91 -24.35
N ARG A 168 -6.36 16.35 -23.09
CA ARG A 168 -6.80 17.70 -22.70
C ARG A 168 -6.21 18.09 -21.34
N PRO A 169 -6.06 19.40 -21.06
CA PRO A 169 -5.77 19.84 -19.71
C PRO A 169 -6.96 19.54 -18.77
N MET A 170 -6.65 19.34 -17.48
CA MET A 170 -7.67 19.40 -16.43
C MET A 170 -8.15 20.84 -16.29
N SER A 171 -9.46 21.00 -16.15
CA SER A 171 -10.11 22.25 -15.76
C SER A 171 -9.67 22.70 -14.37
N ASP A 172 -9.94 23.96 -14.00
CA ASP A 172 -9.62 24.46 -12.66
C ASP A 172 -10.36 23.69 -11.55
N GLU A 173 -11.58 23.23 -11.82
CA GLU A 173 -12.34 22.39 -10.90
C GLU A 173 -11.66 21.02 -10.72
N GLU A 174 -11.31 20.36 -11.81
CA GLU A 174 -10.60 19.08 -11.78
C GLU A 174 -9.25 19.19 -11.09
N ARG A 175 -8.47 20.25 -11.35
CA ARG A 175 -7.18 20.49 -10.68
C ARG A 175 -7.34 20.64 -9.17
N ARG A 176 -8.37 21.37 -8.72
CA ARG A 176 -8.70 21.50 -7.29
C ARG A 176 -9.13 20.16 -6.71
N ALA A 177 -10.02 19.44 -7.41
CA ALA A 177 -10.50 18.14 -6.98
C ALA A 177 -9.36 17.13 -6.83
N PHE A 178 -8.45 17.09 -7.80
CA PHE A 178 -7.26 16.24 -7.78
C PHE A 178 -6.37 16.51 -6.57
N ALA A 179 -6.16 17.78 -6.21
CA ALA A 179 -5.35 18.16 -5.05
C ALA A 179 -6.00 17.82 -3.69
N GLU A 180 -7.33 17.72 -3.67
CA GLU A 180 -8.12 17.38 -2.48
C GLU A 180 -8.39 15.87 -2.34
N ASP A 181 -8.13 15.10 -3.40
CA ASP A 181 -8.48 13.69 -3.49
C ASP A 181 -7.59 12.81 -2.62
N ALA A 182 -8.19 11.85 -1.91
CA ALA A 182 -7.41 10.99 -1.04
C ALA A 182 -7.99 9.60 -0.77
N HIS A 183 -9.33 9.44 -0.74
CA HIS A 183 -9.96 8.19 -0.31
C HIS A 183 -11.41 8.10 -0.76
N GLY A 184 -11.85 7.03 -1.42
CA GLY A 184 -13.17 6.88 -2.03
C GLY A 184 -13.57 8.03 -2.98
N GLY A 185 -12.59 8.81 -3.44
CA GLY A 185 -12.81 10.09 -4.11
C GLY A 185 -12.84 9.98 -5.63
N TRP A 186 -12.39 11.02 -6.32
CA TRP A 186 -12.42 11.12 -7.78
C TRP A 186 -11.63 9.97 -8.42
N TRP A 187 -10.38 9.75 -8.01
CA TRP A 187 -9.49 8.73 -8.56
C TRP A 187 -10.05 7.32 -8.39
N GLU A 188 -10.38 6.92 -7.17
CA GLU A 188 -10.81 5.55 -6.87
C GLU A 188 -12.20 5.23 -7.42
N THR A 189 -13.11 6.21 -7.41
CA THR A 189 -14.41 6.04 -8.06
C THR A 189 -14.24 5.88 -9.57
N SER A 190 -13.38 6.71 -10.20
CA SER A 190 -13.07 6.59 -11.62
C SER A 190 -12.45 5.24 -11.97
N LEU A 191 -11.52 4.76 -11.13
CA LEU A 191 -10.86 3.48 -11.30
C LEU A 191 -11.85 2.32 -11.18
N MET A 192 -12.76 2.38 -10.21
CA MET A 192 -13.77 1.33 -10.05
C MET A 192 -14.80 1.32 -11.19
N LEU A 193 -15.16 2.48 -11.75
CA LEU A 193 -15.98 2.53 -12.96
C LEU A 193 -15.26 1.92 -14.18
N LEU A 194 -13.92 1.93 -14.20
CA LEU A 194 -13.13 1.26 -15.22
C LEU A 194 -13.04 -0.25 -14.99
N LEU A 195 -12.80 -0.69 -13.76
CA LEU A 195 -12.47 -2.09 -13.43
C LEU A 195 -13.71 -2.95 -13.15
N ARG A 196 -14.64 -2.43 -12.36
CA ARG A 196 -15.82 -3.13 -11.83
C ARG A 196 -17.00 -2.16 -11.73
N PRO A 197 -17.49 -1.63 -12.87
CA PRO A 197 -18.61 -0.68 -12.87
C PRO A 197 -19.89 -1.28 -12.26
N ASP A 198 -20.02 -2.60 -12.29
CA ASP A 198 -21.11 -3.36 -11.66
C ASP A 198 -21.15 -3.23 -10.12
N LEU A 199 -20.04 -2.83 -9.49
CA LEU A 199 -19.93 -2.64 -8.05
C LEU A 199 -20.03 -1.18 -7.62
N VAL A 200 -20.17 -0.22 -8.55
CA VAL A 200 -20.25 1.20 -8.23
C VAL A 200 -21.72 1.63 -8.14
N ASP A 201 -22.14 2.07 -6.96
CA ASP A 201 -23.51 2.58 -6.79
C ASP A 201 -23.65 3.94 -7.50
N GLY A 202 -24.69 4.05 -8.35
CA GLY A 202 -24.96 5.26 -9.15
C GLY A 202 -25.15 6.55 -8.34
N ALA A 203 -25.41 6.46 -7.04
CA ALA A 203 -25.51 7.60 -6.13
C ALA A 203 -24.23 8.46 -6.10
N TYR A 204 -23.07 7.91 -6.50
CA TYR A 204 -21.79 8.64 -6.56
C TYR A 204 -21.90 9.99 -7.27
N ARG A 205 -22.74 10.08 -8.31
CA ARG A 205 -22.96 11.28 -9.15
C ARG A 205 -23.53 12.47 -8.38
N THR A 206 -24.16 12.21 -7.24
CA THR A 206 -24.83 13.22 -6.41
C THR A 206 -24.14 13.40 -5.06
N LEU A 207 -23.09 12.62 -4.78
CA LEU A 207 -22.33 12.77 -3.55
C LEU A 207 -21.56 14.10 -3.57
N PRO A 208 -21.71 14.94 -2.54
CA PRO A 208 -20.98 16.19 -2.48
C PRO A 208 -19.49 15.93 -2.19
N ALA A 209 -18.65 16.91 -2.48
CA ALA A 209 -17.24 16.87 -2.10
C ALA A 209 -17.09 16.71 -0.57
N ALA A 210 -16.19 15.81 -0.14
CA ALA A 210 -15.82 15.65 1.25
C ALA A 210 -14.40 16.17 1.47
N ARG A 211 -14.28 17.29 2.18
CA ARG A 211 -13.02 17.99 2.41
C ARG A 211 -12.69 18.03 3.90
N TYR A 212 -11.42 17.86 4.22
CA TYR A 212 -10.93 17.91 5.58
C TYR A 212 -9.66 18.74 5.62
N SER A 213 -9.61 19.68 6.55
CA SER A 213 -8.41 20.46 6.84
C SER A 213 -7.27 19.55 7.29
N TRP A 214 -6.04 20.03 7.19
CA TRP A 214 -4.87 19.29 7.67
C TRP A 214 -5.00 18.90 9.16
N ALA A 215 -5.56 19.80 9.98
CA ALA A 215 -5.80 19.55 11.40
C ALA A 215 -6.85 18.46 11.67
N GLU A 216 -7.79 18.24 10.75
CA GLU A 216 -8.73 17.13 10.86
C GLU A 216 -8.09 15.82 10.43
N ARG A 217 -7.26 15.84 9.38
CA ARG A 217 -6.61 14.63 8.83
C ARG A 217 -5.60 13.98 9.76
N VAL A 218 -5.10 14.70 10.77
CA VAL A 218 -4.26 14.09 11.82
C VAL A 218 -5.05 13.25 12.82
N MET A 219 -6.37 13.41 12.87
CA MET A 219 -7.23 12.64 13.77
C MET A 219 -7.54 11.26 13.15
N PRO A 220 -7.39 10.16 13.90
CA PRO A 220 -7.87 8.86 13.46
C PRO A 220 -9.36 8.91 13.11
N ASN A 221 -9.73 8.16 12.07
CA ASN A 221 -11.13 8.04 11.62
C ASN A 221 -11.77 9.35 11.14
N TYR A 222 -10.99 10.36 10.74
CA TYR A 222 -11.54 11.66 10.34
C TYR A 222 -12.61 11.57 9.23
N ALA A 223 -12.45 10.66 8.27
CA ALA A 223 -13.38 10.50 7.14
C ALA A 223 -14.75 9.90 7.52
N VAL A 224 -14.86 9.27 8.70
CA VAL A 224 -16.09 8.64 9.21
C VAL A 224 -16.60 9.29 10.51
N ARG A 225 -15.88 10.30 11.02
CA ARG A 225 -16.27 11.05 12.22
C ARG A 225 -17.12 12.26 11.86
N LYS A 226 -17.88 12.77 12.84
CA LYS A 226 -18.65 14.03 12.72
C LYS A 226 -19.57 14.07 11.48
N GLY A 227 -20.20 12.95 11.15
CA GLY A 227 -21.08 12.84 9.96
C GLY A 227 -20.33 12.60 8.64
N GLY A 228 -19.03 12.33 8.70
CA GLY A 228 -18.22 11.89 7.56
C GLY A 228 -18.79 10.60 6.95
N ARG A 229 -18.73 10.52 5.62
CA ARG A 229 -19.36 9.43 4.84
C ARG A 229 -18.42 8.29 4.49
N GLY A 230 -17.18 8.31 4.99
CA GLY A 230 -16.17 7.30 4.67
C GLY A 230 -15.43 7.53 3.36
N TYR A 231 -15.46 8.74 2.81
CA TYR A 231 -14.64 9.18 1.67
C TYR A 231 -14.10 10.61 1.89
N VAL A 232 -13.09 10.96 1.09
CA VAL A 232 -12.33 12.21 1.05
C VAL A 232 -12.01 12.51 -0.41
N GLY A 233 -12.63 13.56 -0.95
CA GLY A 233 -12.50 13.95 -2.35
C GLY A 233 -13.84 14.13 -3.04
N HIS A 234 -13.86 13.84 -4.35
CA HIS A 234 -14.95 14.24 -5.27
C HIS A 234 -15.50 13.07 -6.09
N PRO A 235 -16.31 12.18 -5.50
CA PRO A 235 -16.87 11.03 -6.22
C PRO A 235 -17.66 11.44 -7.47
N ALA A 236 -18.43 12.54 -7.39
CA ALA A 236 -19.30 12.98 -8.48
C ALA A 236 -18.55 13.36 -9.77
N LEU A 237 -17.24 13.65 -9.69
CA LEU A 237 -16.41 13.94 -10.86
C LEU A 237 -15.88 12.69 -11.57
N ALA A 238 -16.19 11.48 -11.07
CA ALA A 238 -15.63 10.23 -11.57
C ALA A 238 -15.77 10.06 -13.09
N ASP A 239 -14.63 9.80 -13.73
CA ASP A 239 -14.47 9.69 -15.18
C ASP A 239 -13.57 8.49 -15.53
N PRO A 240 -14.12 7.42 -16.14
CA PRO A 240 -13.32 6.28 -16.60
C PRO A 240 -12.20 6.64 -17.59
N ALA A 241 -12.31 7.74 -18.34
CA ALA A 241 -11.25 8.20 -19.24
C ALA A 241 -10.06 8.76 -18.44
N PHE A 242 -10.33 9.58 -17.41
CA PHE A 242 -9.33 10.00 -16.43
C PHE A 242 -8.66 8.81 -15.75
N ALA A 243 -9.42 7.79 -15.34
CA ALA A 243 -8.86 6.58 -14.74
C ALA A 243 -7.93 5.81 -15.69
N ARG A 244 -8.31 5.64 -16.96
CA ARG A 244 -7.44 5.01 -17.97
C ARG A 244 -6.14 5.78 -18.17
N ALA A 245 -6.23 7.10 -18.38
CA ALA A 245 -5.06 7.94 -18.57
C ALA A 245 -4.11 7.89 -17.36
N THR A 246 -4.68 7.96 -16.15
CA THR A 246 -3.90 7.89 -14.91
C THR A 246 -3.28 6.51 -14.70
N THR A 247 -4.04 5.43 -14.93
CA THR A 247 -3.53 4.06 -14.83
C THR A 247 -2.37 3.83 -15.81
N ASP A 248 -2.49 4.30 -17.05
CA ASP A 248 -1.42 4.19 -18.03
C ASP A 248 -0.13 4.89 -17.58
N VAL A 249 -0.25 6.12 -17.05
CA VAL A 249 0.90 6.85 -16.50
C VAL A 249 1.50 6.08 -15.32
N LEU A 250 0.69 5.70 -14.33
CA LEU A 250 1.17 4.97 -13.16
C LEU A 250 1.85 3.65 -13.54
N MET A 251 1.34 2.93 -14.52
CA MET A 251 1.94 1.68 -15.00
C MET A 251 3.23 1.91 -15.79
N THR A 252 3.34 3.01 -16.54
CA THR A 252 4.63 3.40 -17.15
C THR A 252 5.68 3.70 -16.08
N GLU A 253 5.33 4.47 -15.05
CA GLU A 253 6.26 4.78 -13.95
C GLU A 253 6.59 3.54 -13.12
N ALA A 254 5.62 2.66 -12.88
CA ALA A 254 5.83 1.37 -12.22
C ALA A 254 6.83 0.52 -13.00
N MET A 255 6.64 0.35 -14.31
CA MET A 255 7.55 -0.46 -15.13
C MET A 255 8.97 0.11 -15.15
N ALA A 256 9.16 1.43 -15.19
CA ALA A 256 10.50 2.04 -15.09
C ALA A 256 11.21 1.67 -13.76
N ILE A 257 10.46 1.57 -12.66
CA ILE A 257 11.00 1.11 -11.37
C ILE A 257 11.31 -0.38 -11.43
N VAL A 258 10.36 -1.19 -11.91
CA VAL A 258 10.51 -2.66 -12.04
C VAL A 258 11.72 -2.99 -12.90
N ASP A 259 11.86 -2.40 -14.08
CA ASP A 259 12.97 -2.68 -14.98
C ASP A 259 14.31 -2.35 -14.32
N GLY A 260 14.45 -1.18 -13.69
CA GLY A 260 15.71 -0.87 -13.03
C GLY A 260 15.99 -1.71 -11.79
N LEU A 261 14.97 -2.25 -11.11
CA LEU A 261 15.17 -3.26 -10.05
C LEU A 261 15.71 -4.57 -10.65
N LEU A 262 15.12 -5.05 -11.75
CA LEU A 262 15.54 -6.30 -12.40
C LEU A 262 16.91 -6.19 -13.06
N ASP A 263 17.24 -5.03 -13.61
CA ASP A 263 18.53 -4.76 -14.26
C ASP A 263 19.64 -4.36 -13.26
N GLY A 264 19.31 -4.26 -11.97
CA GLY A 264 20.25 -3.92 -10.91
C GLY A 264 20.69 -2.45 -10.89
N THR A 265 20.06 -1.58 -11.69
CA THR A 265 20.32 -0.12 -11.70
C THR A 265 19.62 0.61 -10.55
N HIS A 266 18.61 -0.03 -9.95
CA HIS A 266 17.93 0.43 -8.74
C HIS A 266 18.13 -0.55 -7.58
N ALA A 267 18.54 0.00 -6.42
CA ALA A 267 18.52 -0.76 -5.18
C ALA A 267 17.06 -0.97 -4.69
N PRO A 268 16.74 -2.10 -4.03
CA PRO A 268 15.38 -2.39 -3.54
C PRO A 268 14.77 -1.29 -2.64
N GLY A 269 15.61 -0.56 -1.91
CA GLY A 269 15.18 0.50 -1.00
C GLY A 269 15.08 1.90 -1.61
N ARG A 270 15.34 2.07 -2.93
CA ARG A 270 15.40 3.38 -3.61
C ARG A 270 14.02 4.04 -3.70
N HIS A 271 13.01 3.30 -4.15
CA HIS A 271 11.65 3.81 -4.41
C HIS A 271 10.70 3.45 -3.26
N ARG A 272 10.97 4.04 -2.09
CA ARG A 272 10.16 3.89 -0.87
C ARG A 272 9.34 5.14 -0.60
N SER A 273 8.20 4.99 0.05
CA SER A 273 7.41 6.10 0.57
C SER A 273 8.21 6.90 1.60
N VAL A 274 7.81 8.15 1.82
CA VAL A 274 8.42 8.98 2.86
C VAL A 274 8.15 8.42 4.26
N PHE A 275 7.08 7.64 4.43
CA PHE A 275 6.61 7.17 5.73
C PHE A 275 7.52 6.12 6.36
N SER A 276 8.19 5.26 5.58
CA SER A 276 9.15 4.29 6.13
C SER A 276 10.39 4.91 6.77
N ARG A 277 10.66 6.19 6.47
CA ARG A 277 11.75 6.97 7.07
C ARG A 277 11.35 7.61 8.39
N VAL A 278 10.05 7.74 8.67
CA VAL A 278 9.55 8.37 9.89
C VAL A 278 9.39 7.33 11.00
N PRO A 279 10.05 7.48 12.16
CA PRO A 279 10.05 6.46 13.22
C PRO A 279 8.65 6.05 13.70
N VAL A 280 7.72 7.00 13.86
CA VAL A 280 6.38 6.73 14.42
C VAL A 280 5.55 5.75 13.58
N PHE A 281 5.83 5.67 12.27
CA PHE A 281 5.16 4.72 11.37
C PHE A 281 5.86 3.37 11.29
N ARG A 282 6.99 3.15 11.97
CA ARG A 282 7.64 1.83 11.99
C ARG A 282 6.88 0.87 12.90
N THR A 283 6.75 -0.38 12.45
CA THR A 283 5.96 -1.41 13.15
C THR A 283 6.43 -1.68 14.58
N ASN A 284 7.72 -1.46 14.86
CA ASN A 284 8.30 -1.69 16.18
C ASN A 284 8.34 -0.45 17.10
N PHE A 285 7.98 0.73 16.61
CA PHE A 285 8.14 1.97 17.36
C PHE A 285 7.32 2.00 18.65
N TRP A 286 6.00 1.86 18.55
CA TRP A 286 5.12 1.97 19.72
C TRP A 286 5.38 0.93 20.80
N PRO A 287 5.60 -0.36 20.46
CA PRO A 287 5.92 -1.33 21.51
C PRO A 287 7.31 -1.13 22.11
N ALA A 288 8.28 -0.60 21.35
CA ALA A 288 9.57 -0.22 21.92
C ALA A 288 9.44 0.97 22.89
N ALA A 289 8.69 2.00 22.49
CA ALA A 289 8.42 3.16 23.35
C ALA A 289 7.69 2.76 24.65
N ALA A 290 6.70 1.87 24.56
CA ALA A 290 6.01 1.32 25.73
C ALA A 290 6.96 0.53 26.64
N GLY A 291 7.84 -0.29 26.07
CA GLY A 291 8.86 -1.03 26.83
C GLY A 291 9.83 -0.12 27.57
N VAL A 292 10.30 0.96 26.95
CA VAL A 292 11.15 1.97 27.59
C VAL A 292 10.42 2.66 28.73
N ALA A 293 9.18 3.10 28.52
CA ALA A 293 8.36 3.74 29.55
C ALA A 293 8.14 2.81 30.75
N ALA A 294 7.80 1.53 30.51
CA ALA A 294 7.64 0.53 31.56
C ALA A 294 8.94 0.28 32.34
N GLY A 295 10.08 0.19 31.65
CA GLY A 295 11.39 0.02 32.27
C GLY A 295 11.78 1.20 33.18
N LEU A 296 11.55 2.43 32.72
CA LEU A 296 11.76 3.64 33.54
C LEU A 296 10.85 3.68 34.77
N GLY A 297 9.58 3.30 34.62
CA GLY A 297 8.65 3.19 35.74
C GLY A 297 9.09 2.16 36.79
N ALA A 298 9.53 0.98 36.35
CA ALA A 298 10.03 -0.07 37.24
C ALA A 298 11.30 0.36 37.99
N LEU A 299 12.22 1.08 37.32
CA LEU A 299 13.41 1.64 37.95
C LEU A 299 13.05 2.67 39.03
N ALA A 300 12.11 3.58 38.75
CA ALA A 300 11.65 4.58 39.71
C ALA A 300 11.03 3.94 40.97
N VAL A 301 10.19 2.91 40.79
CA VAL A 301 9.62 2.13 41.91
C VAL A 301 10.70 1.40 42.70
N GLY A 302 11.68 0.79 42.01
CA GLY A 302 12.82 0.13 42.65
C GLY A 302 13.66 1.07 43.50
N VAL A 303 13.96 2.28 43.00
CA VAL A 303 14.69 3.33 43.74
C VAL A 303 13.88 3.80 44.94
N ALA A 304 12.57 4.07 44.78
CA ALA A 304 11.71 4.47 45.88
C ALA A 304 11.61 3.39 46.97
N GLY A 305 11.46 2.12 46.59
CA GLY A 305 11.44 0.99 47.52
C GLY A 305 12.77 0.81 48.26
N PHE A 306 13.90 1.00 47.58
CA PHE A 306 15.23 0.99 48.20
C PHE A 306 15.41 2.14 49.20
N MET A 307 14.96 3.34 48.86
CA MET A 307 15.00 4.51 49.76
C MET A 307 14.11 4.33 50.99
N LEU A 308 12.93 3.73 50.84
CA LEU A 308 12.02 3.45 51.96
C LEU A 308 12.57 2.37 52.91
N ARG A 309 13.27 1.35 52.39
CA ARG A 309 13.93 0.32 53.22
C ARG A 309 15.16 0.82 53.98
N ARG A 310 15.72 1.98 53.62
CA ARG A 310 16.87 2.60 54.29
C ARG A 310 16.49 3.62 55.36
N ARG A 311 15.20 3.87 55.62
CA ARG A 311 14.80 4.70 56.75
C ARG A 311 15.07 3.93 58.05
N PRO A 312 15.88 4.47 58.99
CA PRO A 312 16.10 3.81 60.27
C PRO A 312 14.78 3.72 61.05
N PRO A 313 14.60 2.71 61.91
CA PRO A 313 13.39 2.61 62.72
C PRO A 313 13.24 3.86 63.58
N SER A 314 12.04 4.46 63.56
CA SER A 314 11.70 5.58 64.41
C SER A 314 11.84 5.17 65.88
N ALA A 315 12.70 5.88 66.61
CA ALA A 315 12.84 5.78 68.07
C ALA A 315 11.60 6.30 68.79
#